data_AF-A0A4Y2GXN7-F1
#
_entry.id   AF-A0A4Y2GXN7-F1
#
_cell.length_a   1.000
_cell.length_b   1.000
_cell.length_c   1.000
_cell.angle_alpha   90.00
_cell.angle_beta   90.00
_cell.angle_gamma   90.00
#
_symmetry.space_group_name_H-M   'P 1'
#
loop_
_entity.id
_entity.type
_entity.pdbx_description
1 polymer ?
#
loop_
_entity_poly.entity_id
_entity_poly.type
_entity_poly.pdbx_seq_one_letter_code
_entity_poly.pdbx_strand_id
1 'polypeptide(L)'
;MVHPLIFPRGEQGWSNVVKYVEERRSAERNRFTQLQFYAYRLSVRSGFSLLQSSGKFFQYYVVDDYVKTEGSRLNYIRFNQKDIRVEFCRDS
;
A
#
# COMPACT_ATOMS: atom_id res chain seq x y z
N MET A 1 -6.68 9.29 -4.83
CA MET A 1 -7.22 10.31 -3.90
C MET A 1 -6.04 10.93 -3.18
N VAL A 2 -5.89 12.25 -3.27
CA VAL A 2 -4.85 13.03 -2.57
C VAL A 2 -5.49 13.62 -1.32
N HIS A 3 -4.80 13.59 -0.18
CA HIS A 3 -5.25 14.13 1.11
C HIS A 3 -4.40 15.33 1.51
N PRO A 4 -4.67 16.55 0.99
CA PRO A 4 -3.81 17.72 1.22
C PRO A 4 -3.65 18.09 2.71
N LEU A 5 -4.69 17.83 3.51
CA LEU A 5 -4.72 18.13 4.94
C LEU A 5 -3.81 17.23 5.77
N ILE A 6 -3.59 15.98 5.34
CA ILE A 6 -2.74 15.02 6.04
C ILE A 6 -1.27 15.20 5.63
N PHE A 7 -1.05 15.72 4.42
CA PHE A 7 0.28 15.97 3.86
C PHE A 7 0.41 17.43 3.42
N PRO A 8 0.56 18.38 4.36
CA PRO A 8 0.67 19.81 4.05
C PRO A 8 1.90 20.15 3.17
N ARG A 9 2.88 19.26 3.10
CA ARG A 9 4.07 19.38 2.23
C ARG A 9 3.93 18.64 0.89
N GLY A 10 2.75 18.10 0.57
CA GLY A 10 2.54 17.34 -0.66
C GLY A 10 3.28 16.01 -0.70
N GLU A 11 3.41 15.31 0.44
CA GLU A 11 4.07 14.01 0.47
C GLU A 11 3.43 13.04 -0.51
N GLN A 12 4.26 12.43 -1.34
CA GLN A 12 3.82 11.49 -2.36
C GLN A 12 3.25 10.23 -1.68
N GLY A 13 2.01 9.89 -2.04
CA GLY A 13 1.39 8.63 -1.63
C GLY A 13 2.06 7.42 -2.28
N TRP A 14 1.53 6.22 -2.00
CA TRP A 14 2.01 5.01 -2.67
C TRP A 14 1.87 5.13 -4.19
N SER A 15 2.92 4.74 -4.91
CA SER A 15 2.96 4.65 -6.37
C SER A 15 3.82 3.45 -6.77
N ASN A 16 3.53 2.85 -7.93
CA ASN A 16 4.32 1.77 -8.53
C ASN A 16 5.78 2.17 -8.83
N VAL A 17 6.11 3.46 -8.69
CA VAL A 17 7.45 4.03 -8.89
C VAL A 17 8.30 4.01 -7.62
N VAL A 18 7.71 3.76 -6.44
CA VAL A 18 8.44 3.77 -5.15
C VAL A 18 9.34 2.54 -5.04
N LYS A 19 10.66 2.76 -5.08
CA LYS A 19 11.71 1.72 -4.96
C LYS A 19 12.28 1.68 -3.55
N TYR A 20 12.85 0.53 -3.16
CA TYR A 20 13.69 0.42 -1.97
C TYR A 20 14.88 1.37 -2.07
N VAL A 21 15.19 2.07 -0.96
CA VAL A 21 16.48 2.77 -0.80
C VAL A 21 17.59 1.73 -0.95
N GLU A 22 18.66 2.08 -1.67
CA GLU A 22 19.64 1.13 -2.22
C GLU A 22 20.24 0.17 -1.18
N GLU A 23 20.30 0.58 0.07
CA GLU A 23 20.83 -0.16 1.23
C GLU A 23 20.01 -1.40 1.63
N ARG A 24 18.75 -1.53 1.19
CA ARG A 24 17.88 -2.70 1.48
C ARG A 24 17.46 -3.50 0.24
N ARG A 25 18.15 -3.35 -0.89
CA ARG A 25 17.88 -4.16 -2.09
C ARG A 25 18.24 -5.63 -1.84
N SER A 26 17.23 -6.47 -1.63
CA SER A 26 17.37 -7.90 -1.91
C SER A 26 17.16 -8.12 -3.41
N ALA A 27 18.00 -8.94 -4.05
CA ALA A 27 18.06 -9.13 -5.49
C ALA A 27 16.72 -9.52 -6.16
N GLU A 28 15.77 -10.09 -5.39
CA GLU A 28 14.48 -10.57 -5.90
C GLU A 28 13.30 -9.58 -5.74
N ARG A 29 13.39 -8.52 -4.91
CA ARG A 29 12.25 -7.63 -4.63
C ARG A 29 12.61 -6.15 -4.76
N ASN A 30 12.50 -5.65 -5.99
CA ASN A 30 12.85 -4.27 -6.34
C ASN A 30 11.68 -3.26 -6.20
N ARG A 31 10.46 -3.72 -5.87
CA ARG A 31 9.25 -2.88 -5.77
C ARG A 31 8.58 -3.04 -4.41
N PHE A 32 8.18 -1.92 -3.80
CA PHE A 32 7.32 -1.93 -2.62
C PHE A 32 5.90 -2.33 -3.00
N THR A 33 5.36 -3.35 -2.33
CA THR A 33 3.92 -3.59 -2.39
C THR A 33 3.18 -2.47 -1.67
N GLN A 34 1.95 -2.20 -2.11
CA GLN A 34 1.06 -1.21 -1.49
C GLN A 34 0.90 -1.46 0.01
N LEU A 35 0.75 -2.73 0.40
CA LEU A 35 0.65 -3.14 1.79
C LEU A 35 1.92 -2.83 2.61
N GLN A 36 3.11 -3.12 2.08
CA GLN A 36 4.38 -2.84 2.78
C GLN A 36 4.59 -1.34 3.01
N PHE A 37 4.24 -0.51 2.02
CA PHE A 37 4.32 0.94 2.14
C PHE A 37 3.42 1.47 3.25
N TYR A 38 2.14 1.03 3.26
CA TYR A 38 1.20 1.46 4.30
C TYR A 38 1.52 0.90 5.67
N ALA A 39 1.96 -0.35 5.79
CA ALA A 39 2.41 -0.93 7.06
C ALA A 39 3.58 -0.13 7.66
N TYR A 40 4.57 0.25 6.83
CA TYR A 40 5.68 1.10 7.25
C TYR A 40 5.19 2.49 7.70
N ARG A 41 4.22 3.08 6.99
CA ARG A 41 3.69 4.41 7.31
C ARG A 41 2.81 4.43 8.57
N LEU A 42 2.11 3.33 8.85
CA LEU A 42 1.24 3.17 10.02
C LEU A 42 2.00 2.68 11.26
N SER A 43 3.22 2.15 11.10
CA SER A 43 4.05 1.70 12.21
C SER A 43 4.25 2.79 13.27
N VAL A 44 4.03 2.46 14.54
CA VAL A 44 4.29 3.34 15.69
C VAL A 44 5.80 3.44 15.88
N ARG A 45 6.31 4.66 16.00
CA ARG A 45 7.74 4.95 16.22
C ARG A 45 7.91 5.91 17.39
N SER A 46 9.09 5.89 18.00
CA SER A 46 9.46 6.90 18.99
C SER A 46 9.59 8.27 18.31
N GLY A 47 8.60 9.15 18.54
CA GLY A 47 8.57 10.52 18.02
C GLY A 47 7.17 11.01 17.65
N PHE A 48 7.06 12.28 17.28
CA PHE A 48 5.80 12.85 16.81
C PHE A 48 5.48 12.34 15.40
N SER A 49 4.43 11.52 15.30
CA SER A 49 3.89 11.05 14.03
C SER A 49 2.63 11.85 13.69
N LEU A 50 2.72 12.76 12.72
CA LEU A 50 1.61 13.61 12.27
C LEU A 50 0.35 12.78 11.98
N LEU A 51 0.53 11.62 11.32
CA LEU A 51 -0.55 10.67 11.02
C LEU A 51 -1.27 10.20 12.29
N GLN A 52 -0.54 9.75 13.30
CA GLN A 52 -1.13 9.24 14.54
C GLN A 52 -1.74 10.36 15.40
N SER A 53 -1.20 11.58 15.30
CA SER A 53 -1.74 12.78 15.98
C SER A 53 -3.01 13.34 15.33
N SER A 54 -3.37 12.91 14.11
CA SER A 54 -4.47 13.49 13.33
C SER A 54 -5.87 12.95 13.70
N GLY A 55 -5.97 12.02 14.66
CA GLY A 55 -7.24 11.56 15.22
C GLY A 55 -8.23 11.03 14.17
N LYS A 56 -9.38 11.70 13.98
CA LYS A 56 -10.42 11.27 13.02
C LYS A 56 -9.91 11.24 11.57
N PHE A 57 -9.03 12.16 11.19
CA PHE A 57 -8.44 12.17 9.84
C PHE A 57 -7.56 10.94 9.60
N PHE A 58 -6.90 10.43 10.64
CA PHE A 58 -6.15 9.19 10.56
C PHE A 58 -7.07 7.99 10.25
N GLN A 59 -8.24 7.93 10.89
CA GLN A 59 -9.20 6.86 10.64
C GLN A 59 -9.69 6.87 9.19
N TYR A 60 -10.05 8.05 8.66
CA TYR A 60 -10.43 8.18 7.25
C TYR A 60 -9.29 7.79 6.30
N TYR A 61 -8.06 8.18 6.62
CA TYR A 61 -6.88 7.83 5.85
C TYR A 61 -6.67 6.32 5.78
N VAL A 62 -6.75 5.64 6.92
CA VAL A 62 -6.59 4.17 7.01
C VAL A 62 -7.68 3.47 6.20
N VAL A 63 -8.94 3.90 6.32
CA VAL A 63 -10.06 3.32 5.56
C VAL A 63 -9.87 3.52 4.05
N ASP A 64 -9.53 4.73 3.62
CA ASP A 64 -9.33 5.04 2.19
C ASP A 64 -8.15 4.24 1.60
N ASP A 65 -7.04 4.10 2.32
CA ASP A 65 -5.90 3.30 1.86
C ASP A 65 -6.21 1.79 1.83
N TYR A 66 -7.03 1.29 2.76
CA TYR A 66 -7.54 -0.09 2.71
C TYR A 66 -8.39 -0.33 1.46
N VAL A 67 -9.35 0.55 1.17
CA VAL A 67 -10.22 0.46 -0.01
C VAL A 67 -9.39 0.47 -1.30
N LYS A 68 -8.36 1.31 -1.40
CA LYS A 68 -7.44 1.30 -2.55
C LYS A 68 -6.69 -0.02 -2.68
N THR A 69 -6.21 -0.57 -1.56
CA THR A 69 -5.44 -1.82 -1.55
C THR A 69 -6.31 -3.00 -1.98
N GLU A 70 -7.53 -3.10 -1.46
CA GLU A 70 -8.50 -4.12 -1.88
C GLU A 70 -8.93 -3.93 -3.35
N GLY A 71 -9.12 -2.68 -3.80
CA GLY A 71 -9.40 -2.39 -5.21
C GLY A 71 -8.29 -2.90 -6.14
N SER A 72 -7.02 -2.66 -5.79
CA SER A 72 -5.86 -3.22 -6.49
C SER A 72 -5.87 -4.75 -6.50
N ARG A 73 -6.22 -5.37 -5.36
CA ARG A 73 -6.28 -6.84 -5.22
C ARG A 73 -7.39 -7.46 -6.07
N LEU A 74 -8.58 -6.87 -6.05
CA LEU A 74 -9.71 -7.31 -6.88
C LEU A 74 -9.41 -7.16 -8.37
N ASN A 75 -8.77 -6.05 -8.76
CA ASN A 75 -8.32 -5.88 -10.15
C ASN A 75 -7.33 -6.97 -10.55
N TYR A 76 -6.35 -7.28 -9.69
CA TYR A 76 -5.42 -8.37 -9.95
C TYR A 76 -6.15 -9.70 -10.16
N ILE A 77 -7.10 -10.06 -9.27
CA ILE A 77 -7.89 -11.28 -9.40
C ILE A 77 -8.68 -11.28 -10.72
N ARG A 78 -9.29 -10.14 -11.10
CA ARG A 78 -10.07 -10.02 -12.34
C ARG A 78 -9.22 -10.20 -13.60
N PHE A 79 -8.01 -9.64 -13.63
CA PHE A 79 -7.12 -9.75 -14.78
C PHE A 79 -6.45 -11.13 -14.89
N ASN A 80 -6.17 -11.78 -13.77
CA ASN A 80 -5.53 -13.11 -13.72
C ASN A 80 -6.56 -14.24 -13.54
N GLN A 81 -7.85 -13.96 -13.73
CA GLN A 81 -8.93 -14.90 -13.44
C GLN A 81 -8.88 -16.16 -14.31
N LYS A 82 -8.30 -16.09 -15.51
CA LYS A 82 -8.11 -17.26 -16.38
C LYS A 82 -7.05 -18.20 -15.83
N ASP A 83 -5.92 -17.65 -15.37
CA ASP A 83 -4.81 -18.44 -14.83
C ASP A 83 -5.18 -19.08 -13.49
N ILE A 84 -5.85 -18.33 -12.61
CA ILE A 84 -6.36 -18.85 -11.31
C ILE A 84 -7.37 -19.99 -11.52
N ARG A 85 -8.21 -19.93 -12.55
CA ARG A 85 -9.18 -20.99 -12.87
C ARG A 85 -8.52 -22.23 -13.49
N VAL A 86 -7.44 -22.05 -14.24
CA VAL A 86 -6.67 -23.16 -14.83
C VAL A 86 -5.88 -23.90 -13.77
N GLU A 87 -5.32 -23.18 -12.79
CA GLU A 87 -4.67 -23.79 -11.60
C GLU A 87 -5.66 -24.66 -10.82
N PHE A 88 -6.86 -24.15 -10.52
CA PHE A 88 -7.90 -24.93 -9.83
C PHE A 88 -8.30 -26.23 -10.57
N CYS A 89 -8.36 -26.19 -11.91
CA CYS A 89 -8.66 -27.38 -12.72
C CYS A 89 -7.48 -28.34 -12.90
N ARG A 90 -6.23 -27.93 -12.63
CA ARG A 90 -5.05 -28.81 -12.70
C ARG A 90 -4.78 -29.56 -11.39
N ASP A 91 -5.27 -29.02 -10.28
CA ASP A 91 -5.11 -29.59 -8.94
C ASP A 91 -6.30 -30.48 -8.50
N SER A 92 -7.22 -30.80 -9.42
CA SER A 92 -8.35 -31.74 -9.22
C SER A 92 -8.17 -33.00 -10.06
#